data_AF-A0A8J4G4L3-F1
#
_entry.id   AF-A0A8J4G4L3-F1
#
_cell.length_a   1.000
_cell.length_b   1.000
_cell.length_c   1.000
_cell.angle_alpha   90.00
_cell.angle_beta   90.00
_cell.angle_gamma   90.00
#
_symmetry.space_group_name_H-M   'P 1'
#
loop_
_entity.id
_entity.type
_entity.pdbx_description
1 polymer ?
#
loop_
_entity_poly.entity_id
_entity_poly.type
_entity_poly.pdbx_seq_one_letter_code
_entity_poly.pdbx_strand_id
1 'polypeptide(L)'
;MAGADEAEFLELLVANNRIGDWVDRIRARGNPARQKQALLLLQRAVEGRSAYAEEARQAGVVPLLTRLLGLTEDEEVLDASSAIIAACSGPMATAGKVSTFTYDNAVVHIREGALGDGLGAKVWMVAHMLCLELASNRGLVAGQHVLELGSGCGVCGLAAAALGAGHVVLTDVEGPVLRNLRACMHLNHKAVCNNATAANMDHEDVSGCGGRVQGGPTAAAASELPSDSELFDDAEEVEDFGDMMADMMAVEGHAPHPTTHGSAAAAATGSASTSAGMQQQQQLQGGGDDEAAWQVGNTSVRVLDWAESRSLLDSGVALEQLAAPPVPEADAAGAGGDVYGGVGSGVRPGAGSCEADMPPGVPAWERFPVIIGSEVMYEKAHAELVAAVIKHRLAPGGCAVLQCAVRELKVFEHFARECRRRTLRYRNRQMDPATVFGPGYGGGSSGVGCPFEGILGRADEYEGGVLLMAIDHEDSPCAEWYRDDWEAV
;
A
#
# COMPACT_ATOMS: atom_id res chain seq x y z
N MET A 1 -17.89 26.33 -20.69
CA MET A 1 -18.32 26.08 -19.29
C MET A 1 -19.76 25.55 -19.15
N ALA A 2 -20.63 25.58 -20.16
CA ALA A 2 -22.04 25.14 -20.00
C ALA A 2 -22.32 23.65 -20.33
N GLY A 3 -21.35 22.89 -20.86
CA GLY A 3 -21.60 21.52 -21.34
C GLY A 3 -21.22 20.39 -20.36
N ALA A 4 -20.42 20.68 -19.32
CA ALA A 4 -20.02 19.68 -18.34
C ALA A 4 -21.13 19.38 -17.33
N ASP A 5 -21.85 20.42 -16.89
CA ASP A 5 -22.95 20.36 -15.92
C ASP A 5 -24.19 19.63 -16.47
N GLU A 6 -24.49 19.81 -17.76
CA GLU A 6 -25.60 19.11 -18.42
C GLU A 6 -25.30 17.61 -18.63
N ALA A 7 -24.05 17.26 -18.95
CA ALA A 7 -23.63 15.88 -19.13
C ALA A 7 -23.66 15.11 -17.79
N GLU A 8 -23.20 15.73 -16.71
CA GLU A 8 -23.22 15.19 -15.35
C GLU A 8 -24.66 15.00 -14.84
N PHE A 9 -25.53 15.99 -15.10
CA PHE A 9 -26.96 15.88 -14.77
C PHE A 9 -27.68 14.77 -15.55
N LEU A 10 -27.44 14.64 -16.86
CA LEU A 10 -27.99 13.56 -17.67
C LEU A 10 -27.47 12.19 -17.22
N GLU A 11 -26.21 12.13 -16.82
CA GLU A 11 -25.59 10.91 -16.30
C GLU A 11 -26.22 10.48 -14.97
N LEU A 12 -26.45 11.40 -14.04
CA LEU A 12 -27.15 11.13 -12.78
C LEU A 12 -28.58 10.62 -13.02
N LEU A 13 -29.31 11.21 -13.97
CA LEU A 13 -30.65 10.73 -14.34
C LEU A 13 -30.63 9.30 -14.90
N VAL A 14 -29.66 8.99 -15.76
CA VAL A 14 -29.49 7.64 -16.32
C VAL A 14 -29.06 6.65 -15.23
N ALA A 15 -28.19 7.06 -14.32
CA ALA A 15 -27.74 6.26 -13.19
C ALA A 15 -28.93 5.91 -12.28
N ASN A 16 -29.66 6.92 -11.80
CA ASN A 16 -30.83 6.73 -10.93
C ASN A 16 -31.87 5.78 -11.56
N ASN A 17 -32.22 5.98 -12.84
CA ASN A 17 -33.19 5.12 -13.52
C ASN A 17 -32.72 3.65 -13.60
N ARG A 18 -31.44 3.41 -13.93
CA ARG A 18 -30.87 2.06 -14.03
C ARG A 18 -30.72 1.39 -12.67
N ILE A 19 -30.29 2.14 -11.66
CA ILE A 19 -30.18 1.67 -10.28
C ILE A 19 -31.55 1.21 -9.77
N GLY A 20 -32.60 2.02 -9.95
CA GLY A 20 -33.98 1.65 -9.59
C GLY A 20 -34.41 0.33 -10.23
N ASP A 21 -34.21 0.22 -11.54
CA ASP A 21 -34.51 -0.99 -12.33
C ASP A 21 -33.81 -2.25 -11.81
N TRP A 22 -32.53 -2.14 -11.43
CA TRP A 22 -31.77 -3.27 -10.90
C TRP A 22 -32.16 -3.62 -9.47
N VAL A 23 -32.39 -2.61 -8.61
CA VAL A 23 -32.84 -2.81 -7.23
C VAL A 23 -34.20 -3.52 -7.21
N ASP A 24 -35.13 -3.11 -8.07
CA ASP A 24 -36.44 -3.76 -8.19
C ASP A 24 -36.31 -5.22 -8.63
N ARG A 25 -35.40 -5.51 -9.57
CA ARG A 25 -35.13 -6.88 -10.01
C ARG A 25 -34.48 -7.73 -8.92
N ILE A 26 -33.58 -7.16 -8.11
CA ILE A 26 -32.95 -7.86 -6.98
C ILE A 26 -34.01 -8.17 -5.91
N ARG A 27 -34.92 -7.24 -5.62
CA ARG A 27 -36.02 -7.42 -4.66
C ARG A 27 -37.11 -8.38 -5.14
N ALA A 28 -37.29 -8.52 -6.45
CA ALA A 28 -38.34 -9.34 -7.04
C ALA A 28 -38.16 -10.83 -6.68
N ARG A 29 -39.21 -11.44 -6.12
CA ARG A 29 -39.19 -12.88 -5.76
C ARG A 29 -39.31 -13.77 -7.00
N GLY A 30 -38.63 -14.92 -6.98
CA GLY A 30 -38.95 -16.06 -7.83
C GLY A 30 -38.08 -16.29 -9.07
N ASN A 31 -36.99 -15.55 -9.27
CA ASN A 31 -36.04 -15.84 -10.36
C ASN A 31 -34.57 -15.51 -9.96
N PRO A 32 -33.87 -16.45 -9.31
CA PRO A 32 -32.49 -16.28 -8.85
C PRO A 32 -31.51 -15.89 -9.97
N ALA A 33 -31.65 -16.47 -11.17
CA ALA A 33 -30.78 -16.14 -12.30
C ALA A 33 -30.93 -14.67 -12.74
N ARG A 34 -32.16 -14.15 -12.72
CA ARG A 34 -32.44 -12.74 -13.07
C ARG A 34 -31.99 -11.78 -11.97
N GLN A 35 -32.09 -12.18 -10.71
CA GLN A 35 -31.57 -11.41 -9.57
C GLN A 35 -30.05 -11.32 -9.64
N LYS A 36 -29.38 -12.46 -9.85
CA LYS A 36 -27.92 -12.54 -10.04
C LYS A 36 -27.45 -11.70 -11.22
N GLN A 37 -28.15 -11.77 -12.36
CA GLN A 37 -27.82 -10.92 -13.52
C GLN A 37 -27.98 -9.42 -13.21
N ALA A 38 -29.03 -9.01 -12.49
CA ALA A 38 -29.22 -7.62 -12.09
C ALA A 38 -28.12 -7.16 -11.12
N LEU A 39 -27.69 -8.03 -10.20
CA LEU A 39 -26.62 -7.78 -9.26
C LEU A 39 -25.27 -7.58 -9.97
N LEU A 40 -24.91 -8.46 -10.92
CA LEU A 40 -23.67 -8.32 -11.70
C LEU A 40 -23.66 -7.06 -12.58
N LEU A 41 -24.82 -6.67 -13.13
CA LEU A 41 -24.96 -5.41 -13.86
C LEU A 41 -24.80 -4.19 -12.96
N LEU A 42 -25.38 -4.23 -11.76
CA LEU A 42 -25.23 -3.21 -10.73
C LEU A 42 -23.77 -3.08 -10.30
N GLN A 43 -23.09 -4.18 -10.00
CA GLN A 43 -21.66 -4.24 -9.66
C GLN A 43 -20.82 -3.52 -10.71
N ARG A 44 -20.93 -3.94 -11.98
CA ARG A 44 -20.16 -3.34 -13.07
C ARG A 44 -20.41 -1.84 -13.21
N ALA A 45 -21.63 -1.38 -12.90
CA ALA A 45 -21.98 0.03 -12.99
C ALA A 45 -21.40 0.87 -11.83
N VAL A 46 -21.51 0.38 -10.59
CA VAL A 46 -20.99 1.09 -9.40
C VAL A 46 -19.47 1.09 -9.34
N GLU A 47 -18.81 0.03 -9.83
CA GLU A 47 -17.35 -0.04 -9.97
C GLU A 47 -16.83 0.85 -11.10
N GLY A 48 -17.64 1.04 -12.14
CA GLY A 48 -17.26 1.79 -13.32
C GLY A 48 -17.32 3.31 -13.14
N ARG A 49 -18.23 3.83 -12.29
CA ARG A 49 -18.47 5.28 -12.13
C ARG A 49 -18.99 5.63 -10.74
N SER A 50 -18.39 6.64 -10.10
CA SER A 50 -18.75 7.12 -8.75
C SER A 50 -20.20 7.60 -8.63
N ALA A 51 -20.77 8.19 -9.69
CA ALA A 51 -22.17 8.62 -9.72
C ALA A 51 -23.15 7.45 -9.49
N TYR A 52 -22.86 6.26 -10.02
CA TYR A 52 -23.70 5.07 -9.79
C TYR A 52 -23.58 4.55 -8.35
N ALA A 53 -22.39 4.64 -7.74
CA ALA A 53 -22.19 4.25 -6.35
C ALA A 53 -22.92 5.19 -5.37
N GLU A 54 -22.92 6.50 -5.65
CA GLU A 54 -23.69 7.50 -4.90
C GLU A 54 -25.19 7.22 -4.98
N GLU A 55 -25.73 7.07 -6.19
CA GLU A 55 -27.15 6.77 -6.42
C GLU A 55 -27.55 5.41 -5.83
N ALA A 56 -26.71 4.38 -5.94
CA ALA A 56 -26.92 3.08 -5.30
C ALA A 56 -27.03 3.20 -3.77
N ARG A 57 -26.15 4.00 -3.15
CA ARG A 57 -26.21 4.26 -1.70
C ARG A 57 -27.53 4.93 -1.33
N GLN A 58 -27.92 5.97 -2.06
CA GLN A 58 -29.17 6.70 -1.84
C GLN A 58 -30.42 5.81 -2.06
N ALA A 59 -30.36 4.88 -3.01
CA ALA A 59 -31.42 3.89 -3.27
C ALA A 59 -31.51 2.77 -2.21
N GLY A 60 -30.68 2.79 -1.17
CA GLY A 60 -30.69 1.80 -0.09
C GLY A 60 -30.17 0.43 -0.53
N VAL A 61 -29.25 0.40 -1.50
CA VAL A 61 -28.60 -0.84 -1.96
C VAL A 61 -27.78 -1.49 -0.84
N VAL A 62 -27.09 -0.70 -0.01
CA VAL A 62 -26.21 -1.24 1.05
C VAL A 62 -27.01 -2.11 2.04
N PRO A 63 -28.07 -1.62 2.71
CA PRO A 63 -28.87 -2.47 3.61
C PRO A 63 -29.50 -3.69 2.91
N LEU A 64 -29.89 -3.54 1.63
CA LEU A 64 -30.46 -4.64 0.84
C LEU A 64 -29.44 -5.76 0.64
N LEU A 65 -28.21 -5.43 0.27
CA LEU A 65 -27.15 -6.39 -0.01
C LEU A 65 -26.54 -6.96 1.26
N THR A 66 -26.41 -6.19 2.33
CA THR A 66 -25.99 -6.72 3.64
C THR A 66 -26.93 -7.82 4.12
N ARG A 67 -28.24 -7.65 3.91
CA ARG A 67 -29.22 -8.71 4.18
C ARG A 67 -29.07 -9.91 3.24
N LEU A 68 -28.74 -9.67 1.97
CA LEU A 68 -28.56 -10.74 0.98
C LEU A 68 -27.34 -11.62 1.31
N LEU A 69 -26.25 -11.03 1.80
CA LEU A 69 -25.05 -11.75 2.24
C LEU A 69 -25.38 -12.82 3.28
N GLY A 70 -26.23 -12.49 4.27
CA GLY A 70 -26.65 -13.45 5.30
C GLY A 70 -27.66 -14.51 4.84
N LEU A 71 -28.06 -14.51 3.56
CA LEU A 71 -29.11 -15.39 3.03
C LEU A 71 -28.66 -16.24 1.83
N THR A 72 -27.44 -16.04 1.33
CA THR A 72 -26.97 -16.65 0.09
C THR A 72 -25.70 -17.47 0.31
N GLU A 73 -25.61 -18.62 -0.35
CA GLU A 73 -24.44 -19.49 -0.40
C GLU A 73 -23.77 -19.46 -1.78
N ASP A 74 -24.25 -18.62 -2.70
CA ASP A 74 -23.68 -18.47 -4.06
C ASP A 74 -22.49 -17.51 -3.98
N GLU A 75 -21.27 -18.04 -4.13
CA GLU A 75 -20.00 -17.28 -4.10
C GLU A 75 -20.03 -16.04 -4.99
N GLU A 76 -20.55 -16.16 -6.21
CA GLU A 76 -20.56 -15.05 -7.17
C GLU A 76 -21.54 -13.93 -6.72
N VAL A 77 -22.61 -14.30 -6.01
CA VAL A 77 -23.56 -13.34 -5.41
C VAL A 77 -22.95 -12.71 -4.15
N LEU A 78 -22.21 -13.47 -3.35
CA LEU A 78 -21.49 -12.98 -2.18
C LEU A 78 -20.42 -11.95 -2.60
N ASP A 79 -19.60 -12.28 -3.58
CA ASP A 79 -18.55 -11.42 -4.12
C ASP A 79 -19.13 -10.14 -4.72
N ALA A 80 -20.14 -10.28 -5.58
CA ALA A 80 -20.78 -9.13 -6.20
C ALA A 80 -21.44 -8.22 -5.16
N SER A 81 -22.09 -8.79 -4.14
CA SER A 81 -22.74 -8.02 -3.07
C SER A 81 -21.71 -7.25 -2.23
N SER A 82 -20.62 -7.91 -1.87
CA SER A 82 -19.51 -7.32 -1.11
C SER A 82 -18.85 -6.18 -1.90
N ALA A 83 -18.59 -6.39 -3.19
CA ALA A 83 -18.01 -5.38 -4.07
C ALA A 83 -18.92 -4.14 -4.21
N ILE A 84 -20.24 -4.33 -4.38
CA ILE A 84 -21.19 -3.22 -4.46
C ILE A 84 -21.25 -2.44 -3.14
N ILE A 85 -21.31 -3.12 -1.99
CA ILE A 85 -21.31 -2.47 -0.67
C ILE A 85 -20.04 -1.65 -0.47
N ALA A 86 -18.88 -2.22 -0.86
CA ALA A 86 -17.60 -1.54 -0.80
C ALA A 86 -17.59 -0.28 -1.68
N ALA A 87 -18.07 -0.38 -2.92
CA ALA A 87 -18.16 0.76 -3.84
C ALA A 87 -19.08 1.87 -3.30
N CYS A 88 -20.22 1.50 -2.71
CA CYS A 88 -21.16 2.44 -2.10
C CYS A 88 -20.60 3.13 -0.84
N SER A 89 -19.67 2.47 -0.14
CA SER A 89 -18.97 2.99 1.04
C SER A 89 -17.87 4.01 0.69
N GLY A 90 -17.61 4.22 -0.61
CA GLY A 90 -16.69 5.23 -1.13
C GLY A 90 -15.23 4.77 -1.23
N PRO A 91 -14.36 5.60 -1.82
CA PRO A 91 -12.99 5.20 -2.21
C PRO A 91 -12.10 4.74 -1.05
N MET A 92 -12.39 5.20 0.17
CA MET A 92 -11.63 4.83 1.36
C MET A 92 -11.94 3.42 1.85
N ALA A 93 -13.17 2.94 1.66
CA ALA A 93 -13.64 1.65 2.15
C ALA A 93 -13.50 0.52 1.11
N THR A 94 -13.24 0.85 -0.15
CA THR A 94 -13.05 -0.15 -1.22
C THR A 94 -11.64 -0.75 -1.16
N ALA A 95 -11.54 -2.07 -1.10
CA ALA A 95 -10.30 -2.83 -1.31
C ALA A 95 -10.24 -3.38 -2.75
N GLY A 96 -9.02 -3.64 -3.25
CA GLY A 96 -8.81 -4.48 -4.43
C GLY A 96 -8.85 -3.76 -5.79
N LYS A 97 -8.95 -2.42 -5.81
CA LYS A 97 -8.83 -1.66 -7.06
C LYS A 97 -7.35 -1.57 -7.45
N VAL A 98 -7.05 -1.99 -8.67
CA VAL A 98 -5.78 -1.67 -9.33
C VAL A 98 -5.96 -0.38 -10.11
N SER A 99 -5.26 0.66 -9.67
CA SER A 99 -5.19 1.96 -10.33
C SER A 99 -3.93 2.02 -11.20
N THR A 100 -4.01 2.68 -12.36
CA THR A 100 -2.86 2.91 -13.23
C THR A 100 -2.55 4.40 -13.26
N PHE A 101 -1.31 4.76 -12.97
CA PHE A 101 -0.83 6.14 -12.96
C PHE A 101 0.32 6.31 -13.94
N THR A 102 0.43 7.49 -14.55
CA THR A 102 1.48 7.79 -15.53
C THR A 102 2.22 9.07 -15.14
N TYR A 103 3.55 9.00 -15.06
CA TYR A 103 4.43 10.14 -14.75
C TYR A 103 5.55 10.21 -15.79
N ASP A 104 5.52 11.18 -16.70
CA ASP A 104 6.49 11.28 -17.82
C ASP A 104 6.73 9.94 -18.56
N ASN A 105 5.63 9.34 -19.04
CA ASN A 105 5.58 8.02 -19.69
C ASN A 105 5.96 6.82 -18.81
N ALA A 106 6.40 7.02 -17.56
CA ALA A 106 6.53 5.95 -16.59
C ALA A 106 5.14 5.55 -16.10
N VAL A 107 4.68 4.38 -16.53
CA VAL A 107 3.39 3.81 -16.14
C VAL A 107 3.59 2.92 -14.92
N VAL A 108 2.80 3.15 -13.88
CA VAL A 108 2.79 2.32 -12.67
C VAL A 108 1.39 1.82 -12.36
N HIS A 109 1.31 0.56 -11.95
CA HIS A 109 0.07 -0.10 -11.56
C HIS A 109 0.08 -0.35 -10.06
N ILE A 110 -0.89 0.20 -9.34
CA ILE A 110 -0.93 0.16 -7.88
C ILE A 110 -2.22 -0.50 -7.43
N ARG A 111 -2.10 -1.55 -6.61
CA ARG A 111 -3.22 -2.14 -5.90
C ARG A 111 -3.42 -1.41 -4.58
N GLU A 112 -4.61 -0.88 -4.35
CA GLU A 112 -4.99 -0.27 -3.08
C GLU A 112 -5.86 -1.25 -2.26
N GLY A 113 -5.54 -1.37 -0.97
CA GLY A 113 -6.37 -2.09 0.01
C GLY A 113 -7.48 -1.20 0.56
N ALA A 114 -8.27 -1.70 1.51
CA ALA A 114 -9.19 -0.85 2.25
C ALA A 114 -8.41 -0.01 3.27
N LEU A 115 -8.95 1.14 3.70
CA LEU A 115 -8.32 1.94 4.76
C LEU A 115 -8.19 1.16 6.08
N GLY A 116 -9.09 0.20 6.33
CA GLY A 116 -9.03 -0.70 7.48
C GLY A 116 -7.78 -1.61 7.51
N ASP A 117 -7.12 -1.79 6.36
CA ASP A 117 -5.87 -2.56 6.23
C ASP A 117 -4.63 -1.72 6.64
N GLY A 118 -4.83 -0.46 7.06
CA GLY A 118 -3.78 0.49 7.45
C GLY A 118 -3.67 1.69 6.51
N LEU A 119 -3.02 2.77 6.99
CA LEU A 119 -2.81 3.99 6.20
C LEU A 119 -1.96 3.73 4.93
N GLY A 120 -1.05 2.75 5.01
CA GLY A 120 -0.20 2.31 3.90
C GLY A 120 -0.94 1.56 2.79
N ALA A 121 -2.22 1.22 2.99
CA ALA A 121 -3.03 0.54 1.99
C ALA A 121 -3.61 1.48 0.90
N LYS A 122 -3.38 2.79 1.03
CA LYS A 122 -3.92 3.82 0.13
C LYS A 122 -2.81 4.70 -0.46
N VAL A 123 -3.08 5.24 -1.65
CA VAL A 123 -2.23 6.27 -2.27
C VAL A 123 -2.74 7.66 -1.91
N TRP A 124 -1.86 8.50 -1.38
CA TRP A 124 -2.18 9.86 -0.95
C TRP A 124 -1.68 10.90 -1.96
N MET A 125 -2.34 12.06 -2.02
CA MET A 125 -2.00 13.16 -2.94
C MET A 125 -0.51 13.52 -2.95
N VAL A 126 0.11 13.54 -1.77
CA VAL A 126 1.52 13.93 -1.62
C VAL A 126 2.46 12.92 -2.30
N ALA A 127 2.08 11.64 -2.38
CA ALA A 127 2.86 10.64 -3.11
C ALA A 127 2.88 10.94 -4.61
N HIS A 128 1.75 11.34 -5.19
CA HIS A 128 1.69 11.76 -6.60
C HIS A 128 2.58 12.98 -6.88
N MET A 129 2.60 13.97 -5.98
CA MET A 129 3.47 15.14 -6.13
C MET A 129 4.96 14.73 -6.13
N LEU A 130 5.37 13.77 -5.30
CA LEU A 130 6.74 13.26 -5.31
C LEU A 130 7.05 12.51 -6.62
N CYS A 131 6.13 11.68 -7.12
CA CYS A 131 6.29 11.03 -8.43
C CYS A 131 6.48 12.03 -9.58
N LEU A 132 5.72 13.14 -9.57
CA LEU A 132 5.85 14.21 -10.56
C LEU A 132 7.19 14.94 -10.45
N GLU A 133 7.69 15.13 -9.23
CA GLU A 133 9.02 15.69 -8.98
C GLU A 133 10.13 14.78 -9.51
N LEU A 134 10.05 13.46 -9.26
CA LEU A 134 10.99 12.46 -9.79
C LEU A 134 10.95 12.41 -11.32
N ALA A 135 9.75 12.46 -11.91
CA ALA A 135 9.55 12.43 -13.35
C ALA A 135 10.15 13.67 -14.05
N SER A 136 9.98 14.85 -13.44
CA SER A 136 10.55 16.10 -13.94
C SER A 136 12.08 16.13 -13.81
N ASN A 137 12.66 15.31 -12.92
CA ASN A 137 14.07 15.34 -12.55
C ASN A 137 14.67 13.92 -12.54
N ARG A 138 14.49 13.18 -13.63
CA ARG A 138 14.87 11.76 -13.74
C ARG A 138 16.30 11.45 -13.32
N GLY A 139 17.23 12.39 -13.53
CA GLY A 139 18.63 12.26 -13.14
C GLY A 139 18.86 12.01 -11.64
N LEU A 140 17.88 12.35 -10.79
CA LEU A 140 17.93 12.03 -9.36
C LEU A 140 17.91 10.52 -9.12
N VAL A 141 17.17 9.75 -9.91
CA VAL A 141 16.97 8.30 -9.69
C VAL A 141 17.56 7.43 -10.79
N ALA A 142 17.71 7.92 -12.02
CA ALA A 142 18.14 7.13 -13.17
C ALA A 142 19.53 6.51 -12.95
N GLY A 143 19.62 5.19 -13.08
CA GLY A 143 20.83 4.40 -12.82
C GLY A 143 21.22 4.28 -11.35
N GLN A 144 20.51 4.92 -10.42
CA GLN A 144 20.86 4.96 -9.01
C GLN A 144 20.29 3.76 -8.24
N HIS A 145 20.93 3.46 -7.10
CA HIS A 145 20.37 2.58 -6.09
C HIS A 145 19.55 3.41 -5.10
N VAL A 146 18.24 3.16 -5.05
CA VAL A 146 17.27 4.00 -4.34
C VAL A 146 16.65 3.22 -3.19
N LEU A 147 16.59 3.83 -2.00
CA LEU A 147 15.76 3.35 -0.89
C LEU A 147 14.50 4.21 -0.79
N GLU A 148 13.33 3.60 -0.76
CA GLU A 148 12.09 4.29 -0.38
C GLU A 148 11.73 3.97 1.07
N LEU A 149 11.54 5.01 1.89
CA LEU A 149 11.09 4.91 3.28
C LEU A 149 9.57 4.99 3.34
N GLY A 150 8.93 4.03 4.03
CA GLY A 150 7.48 4.05 4.24
C GLY A 150 6.71 3.98 2.91
N SER A 151 7.01 2.96 2.11
CA SER A 151 6.51 2.82 0.74
C SER A 151 4.99 2.75 0.66
N GLY A 152 4.29 2.25 1.69
CA GLY A 152 2.84 2.00 1.59
C GLY A 152 2.53 1.10 0.40
N CYS A 153 1.71 1.58 -0.55
CA CYS A 153 1.43 0.88 -1.81
C CYS A 153 2.58 0.89 -2.84
N GLY A 154 3.64 1.68 -2.61
CA GLY A 154 4.87 1.70 -3.39
C GLY A 154 4.90 2.64 -4.59
N VAL A 155 3.95 3.59 -4.69
CA VAL A 155 3.80 4.40 -5.91
C VAL A 155 5.06 5.20 -6.26
N CYS A 156 5.79 5.77 -5.29
CA CYS A 156 6.97 6.60 -5.58
C CYS A 156 8.18 5.74 -5.94
N GLY A 157 8.44 4.66 -5.21
CA GLY A 157 9.53 3.75 -5.53
C GLY A 157 9.32 2.99 -6.85
N LEU A 158 8.09 2.57 -7.15
CA LEU A 158 7.77 1.95 -8.44
C LEU A 158 7.85 2.96 -9.59
N ALA A 159 7.47 4.22 -9.37
CA ALA A 159 7.72 5.29 -10.33
C ALA A 159 9.22 5.49 -10.53
N ALA A 160 10.04 5.53 -9.48
CA ALA A 160 11.50 5.62 -9.59
C ALA A 160 12.10 4.46 -10.41
N ALA A 161 11.62 3.23 -10.18
CA ALA A 161 12.03 2.06 -10.95
C ALA A 161 11.69 2.21 -12.44
N ALA A 162 10.46 2.61 -12.77
CA ALA A 162 10.02 2.86 -14.14
C ALA A 162 10.68 4.09 -14.78
N LEU A 163 11.14 5.05 -13.98
CA LEU A 163 11.92 6.21 -14.43
C LEU A 163 13.38 5.86 -14.74
N GLY A 164 13.81 4.63 -14.47
CA GLY A 164 15.11 4.08 -14.88
C GLY A 164 16.11 3.94 -13.74
N ALA A 165 15.66 3.87 -12.48
CA ALA A 165 16.56 3.54 -11.38
C ALA A 165 17.28 2.20 -11.61
N GLY A 166 18.55 2.14 -11.19
CA GLY A 166 19.36 0.93 -11.31
C GLY A 166 18.82 -0.20 -10.43
N HIS A 167 18.42 0.15 -9.21
CA HIS A 167 17.68 -0.74 -8.31
C HIS A 167 16.88 0.08 -7.28
N VAL A 168 15.69 -0.37 -6.89
CA VAL A 168 14.87 0.26 -5.85
C VAL A 168 14.55 -0.75 -4.74
N VAL A 169 14.82 -0.36 -3.50
CA VAL A 169 14.44 -1.09 -2.29
C VAL A 169 13.22 -0.39 -1.69
N LEU A 170 12.06 -1.02 -1.82
CA LEU A 170 10.79 -0.58 -1.26
C LEU A 170 10.70 -1.08 0.18
N THR A 171 10.43 -0.19 1.15
CA THR A 171 10.44 -0.57 2.56
C THR A 171 9.23 -0.09 3.34
N ASP A 172 8.77 -0.96 4.23
CA ASP A 172 7.74 -0.68 5.22
C ASP A 172 7.96 -1.59 6.45
N VAL A 173 7.05 -1.54 7.43
CA VAL A 173 7.10 -2.37 8.64
C VAL A 173 5.87 -3.28 8.78
N GLU A 174 4.72 -2.86 8.25
CA GLU A 174 3.46 -3.60 8.46
C GLU A 174 3.33 -4.78 7.49
N GLY A 175 3.13 -5.99 8.02
CA GLY A 175 3.02 -7.22 7.21
C GLY A 175 1.99 -7.15 6.08
N PRO A 176 0.74 -6.70 6.31
CA PRO A 176 -0.25 -6.52 5.24
C PRO A 176 0.21 -5.56 4.14
N VAL A 177 0.84 -4.44 4.52
CA VAL A 177 1.38 -3.44 3.58
C VAL A 177 2.50 -4.04 2.75
N LEU A 178 3.46 -4.74 3.38
CA LEU A 178 4.56 -5.40 2.70
C LEU A 178 4.08 -6.46 1.68
N ARG A 179 3.06 -7.25 2.02
CA ARG A 179 2.44 -8.21 1.08
C ARG A 179 1.78 -7.51 -0.11
N ASN A 180 1.07 -6.40 0.13
CA ASN A 180 0.49 -5.60 -0.96
C ASN A 180 1.58 -4.97 -1.84
N LEU A 181 2.65 -4.46 -1.22
CA LEU A 181 3.81 -3.89 -1.90
C LEU A 181 4.51 -4.92 -2.81
N ARG A 182 4.65 -6.17 -2.35
CA ARG A 182 5.09 -7.31 -3.17
C ARG A 182 4.17 -7.52 -4.38
N ALA A 183 2.86 -7.49 -4.18
CA ALA A 183 1.90 -7.65 -5.27
C ALA A 183 2.01 -6.52 -6.31
N CYS A 184 2.11 -5.27 -5.87
CA CYS A 184 2.36 -4.11 -6.74
C CYS A 184 3.67 -4.27 -7.52
N MET A 185 4.76 -4.66 -6.86
CA MET A 185 6.06 -4.90 -7.50
C MET A 185 5.96 -5.92 -8.65
N HIS A 186 5.37 -7.08 -8.40
CA HIS A 186 5.16 -8.12 -9.44
C HIS A 186 4.23 -7.68 -10.55
N LEU A 187 3.18 -6.90 -10.24
CA LEU A 187 2.25 -6.37 -11.23
C LEU A 187 2.96 -5.45 -12.23
N ASN A 188 3.82 -4.56 -11.74
CA ASN A 188 4.60 -3.66 -12.58
C ASN A 188 5.64 -4.39 -13.42
N HIS A 189 6.35 -5.37 -12.84
CA HIS A 189 7.30 -6.17 -13.59
C HIS A 189 6.65 -6.91 -14.76
N LYS A 190 5.50 -7.55 -14.51
CA LYS A 190 4.74 -8.26 -15.57
C LYS A 190 4.31 -7.30 -16.69
N ALA A 191 3.85 -6.10 -16.37
CA ALA A 191 3.48 -5.10 -17.37
C ALA A 191 4.66 -4.69 -18.26
N VAL A 192 5.85 -4.49 -17.68
CA VAL A 192 7.08 -4.19 -18.42
C VAL A 192 7.47 -5.34 -19.35
N CYS A 193 7.47 -6.58 -18.85
CA CYS A 193 7.79 -7.76 -19.65
C CYS A 193 6.84 -7.95 -20.83
N ASN A 194 5.53 -7.79 -20.61
CA ASN A 194 4.53 -7.91 -21.67
C ASN A 194 4.75 -6.85 -22.77
N ASN A 195 5.02 -5.61 -22.40
CA ASN A 195 5.29 -4.54 -23.36
C ASN A 195 6.58 -4.79 -24.16
N ALA A 196 7.64 -5.32 -23.52
CA ALA A 196 8.86 -5.71 -24.21
C ALA A 196 8.64 -6.86 -25.21
N THR A 197 7.83 -7.86 -24.85
CA THR A 197 7.49 -8.96 -25.77
C THR A 197 6.65 -8.48 -26.96
N ALA A 198 5.71 -7.56 -26.75
CA ALA A 198 4.91 -6.97 -27.83
C ALA A 198 5.78 -6.14 -28.79
N ALA A 199 6.70 -5.31 -28.26
CA ALA A 199 7.62 -4.52 -29.07
C ALA A 199 8.59 -5.38 -29.92
N ASN A 200 8.89 -6.61 -29.47
CA ASN A 200 9.71 -7.55 -30.22
C ASN A 200 8.94 -8.33 -31.30
N MET A 201 7.59 -8.34 -31.26
CA MET A 201 6.76 -8.97 -32.29
C MET A 201 6.51 -8.05 -33.50
N ASP A 202 6.76 -6.75 -33.37
CA ASP A 202 6.59 -5.78 -34.47
C ASP A 202 7.78 -5.74 -35.45
N HIS A 203 8.77 -6.64 -35.28
CA HIS A 203 9.98 -6.70 -36.11
C HIS A 203 10.21 -8.02 -36.86
N GLU A 204 9.21 -8.91 -36.97
CA GLU A 204 9.31 -10.06 -37.89
C GLU A 204 8.69 -9.76 -39.26
N ASP A 205 9.54 -9.95 -40.28
CA ASP A 205 9.29 -9.81 -41.71
C ASP A 205 7.96 -10.44 -42.18
N VAL A 206 7.19 -9.63 -42.92
CA VAL A 206 6.08 -10.09 -43.75
C VAL A 206 6.64 -10.87 -44.94
N SER A 207 6.76 -12.19 -44.79
CA SER A 207 6.84 -13.12 -45.92
C SER A 207 6.00 -14.35 -45.61
N GLY A 208 4.86 -14.45 -46.32
CA GLY A 208 3.76 -15.33 -45.95
C GLY A 208 3.89 -16.80 -46.32
N CYS A 209 3.02 -17.61 -45.73
CA CYS A 209 2.13 -18.53 -46.44
C CYS A 209 1.12 -19.14 -45.44
N GLY A 210 -0.12 -19.32 -45.91
CA GLY A 210 -1.26 -19.69 -45.06
C GLY A 210 -1.26 -21.15 -44.60
N GLY A 211 -1.96 -21.41 -43.49
CA GLY A 211 -2.20 -22.77 -43.01
C GLY A 211 -3.04 -22.83 -41.73
N ARG A 212 -4.37 -22.91 -41.91
CA ARG A 212 -5.36 -23.71 -41.16
C ARG A 212 -5.25 -23.85 -39.63
N VAL A 213 -6.31 -23.38 -38.96
CA VAL A 213 -6.71 -23.63 -37.56
C VAL A 213 -6.93 -25.12 -37.26
N GLN A 214 -6.31 -25.66 -36.20
CA GLN A 214 -6.94 -26.55 -35.19
C GLN A 214 -5.96 -27.01 -34.09
N GLY A 215 -6.44 -27.01 -32.83
CA GLY A 215 -5.89 -27.81 -31.72
C GLY A 215 -5.65 -27.02 -30.43
N GLY A 216 -6.61 -27.03 -29.49
CA GLY A 216 -6.47 -26.39 -28.17
C GLY A 216 -5.59 -27.19 -27.20
N PRO A 217 -5.08 -26.58 -26.10
CA PRO A 217 -4.39 -27.30 -25.05
C PRO A 217 -5.28 -27.62 -23.85
N THR A 218 -4.94 -28.76 -23.28
CA THR A 218 -5.50 -29.51 -22.16
C THR A 218 -5.28 -28.83 -20.81
N ALA A 219 -6.26 -29.00 -19.90
CA ALA A 219 -6.22 -28.60 -18.51
C ALA A 219 -5.04 -29.21 -17.74
N ALA A 220 -4.33 -28.39 -16.96
CA ALA A 220 -3.41 -28.79 -15.92
C ALA A 220 -3.94 -28.32 -14.56
N ALA A 221 -3.79 -29.18 -13.56
CA ALA A 221 -4.48 -29.19 -12.28
C ALA A 221 -4.20 -27.97 -11.38
N ALA A 222 -5.25 -27.43 -10.77
CA ALA A 222 -5.20 -26.46 -9.71
C ALA A 222 -4.89 -27.16 -8.37
N SER A 223 -3.96 -26.60 -7.58
CA SER A 223 -3.77 -26.97 -6.19
C SER A 223 -4.90 -26.37 -5.34
N GLU A 224 -5.54 -27.21 -4.53
CA GLU A 224 -6.69 -26.85 -3.69
C GLU A 224 -6.32 -25.78 -2.64
N LEU A 225 -7.22 -24.82 -2.46
CA LEU A 225 -7.17 -23.79 -1.42
C LEU A 225 -7.57 -24.39 -0.05
N PRO A 226 -7.05 -23.86 1.08
CA PRO A 226 -7.41 -24.31 2.42
C PRO A 226 -8.89 -24.06 2.72
N SER A 227 -9.50 -24.95 3.51
CA SER A 227 -10.92 -24.95 3.83
C SER A 227 -11.30 -23.92 4.90
N ASP A 228 -12.53 -23.41 4.85
CA ASP A 228 -13.11 -22.37 5.72
C ASP A 228 -12.90 -22.57 7.23
N SER A 229 -12.73 -23.80 7.71
CA SER A 229 -12.45 -24.09 9.12
C SER A 229 -11.07 -23.63 9.59
N GLU A 230 -10.13 -23.37 8.67
CA GLU A 230 -8.76 -22.93 8.99
C GLU A 230 -8.63 -21.40 9.05
N LEU A 231 -9.63 -20.65 8.56
CA LEU A 231 -9.53 -19.19 8.38
C LEU A 231 -10.18 -18.36 9.51
N PHE A 232 -11.03 -18.97 10.35
CA PHE A 232 -11.95 -18.22 11.25
C PHE A 232 -11.98 -18.68 12.72
N ASP A 233 -10.98 -19.43 13.21
CA ASP A 233 -11.01 -19.96 14.59
C ASP A 233 -10.76 -18.91 15.70
N ASP A 234 -10.35 -17.67 15.36
CA ASP A 234 -9.99 -16.62 16.35
C ASP A 234 -10.86 -15.35 16.31
N ALA A 235 -12.00 -15.34 15.61
CA ALA A 235 -12.91 -14.21 15.62
C ALA A 235 -13.84 -14.28 16.86
N GLU A 236 -13.53 -13.52 17.91
CA GLU A 236 -14.47 -13.31 19.03
C GLU A 236 -15.79 -12.74 18.51
N GLU A 237 -16.90 -13.46 18.76
CA GLU A 237 -18.25 -13.02 18.44
C GLU A 237 -18.58 -11.73 19.21
N VAL A 238 -18.80 -10.62 18.48
CA VAL A 238 -19.28 -9.37 19.07
C VAL A 238 -20.80 -9.45 19.19
N GLU A 239 -21.30 -9.92 20.35
CA GLU A 239 -22.69 -9.71 20.75
C GLU A 239 -22.91 -8.22 21.08
N ASP A 240 -24.11 -7.71 20.77
CA ASP A 240 -24.63 -6.34 21.01
C ASP A 240 -24.51 -5.26 19.92
N PHE A 241 -24.71 -5.64 18.65
CA PHE A 241 -25.05 -4.69 17.57
C PHE A 241 -26.47 -4.08 17.71
N GLY A 242 -27.33 -4.63 18.57
CA GLY A 242 -28.72 -4.19 18.76
C GLY A 242 -28.85 -2.86 19.53
N ASP A 243 -28.00 -2.64 20.53
CA ASP A 243 -28.15 -1.50 21.45
C ASP A 243 -27.59 -0.20 20.86
N MET A 244 -26.59 -0.29 19.98
CA MET A 244 -25.97 0.89 19.37
C MET A 244 -26.90 1.62 18.38
N MET A 245 -27.88 0.92 17.79
CA MET A 245 -28.84 1.53 16.86
C MET A 245 -30.06 2.16 17.55
N ALA A 246 -30.34 1.78 18.80
CA ALA A 246 -31.44 2.34 19.58
C ALA A 246 -31.11 3.77 20.07
N ASP A 247 -29.85 4.05 20.38
CA ASP A 247 -29.37 5.35 20.88
C ASP A 247 -29.32 6.43 19.77
N MET A 248 -29.24 6.02 18.50
CA MET A 248 -29.18 6.93 17.36
C MET A 248 -30.56 7.43 16.88
N MET A 249 -31.66 6.86 17.39
CA MET A 249 -33.02 7.10 16.90
C MET A 249 -33.95 7.83 17.89
N ALA A 250 -33.45 8.34 19.01
CA ALA A 250 -34.26 9.08 19.98
C ALA A 250 -33.90 10.57 20.06
N VAL A 251 -34.74 11.43 19.49
CA VAL A 251 -34.72 12.89 19.73
C VAL A 251 -36.09 13.36 20.24
N GLU A 252 -36.05 13.94 21.46
CA GLU A 252 -36.92 14.95 22.12
C GLU A 252 -37.54 14.55 23.47
N GLY A 253 -37.09 15.22 24.55
CA GLY A 253 -37.96 15.64 25.67
C GLY A 253 -37.46 15.44 27.12
N HIS A 254 -36.91 16.50 27.73
CA HIS A 254 -36.96 16.93 29.15
C HIS A 254 -36.46 16.02 30.33
N ALA A 255 -35.58 16.60 31.16
CA ALA A 255 -34.90 16.06 32.37
C ALA A 255 -35.75 16.11 33.69
N PRO A 256 -35.26 15.83 34.93
CA PRO A 256 -34.01 15.18 35.42
C PRO A 256 -34.12 14.14 36.60
N HIS A 257 -33.06 13.30 36.78
CA HIS A 257 -32.47 12.70 38.03
C HIS A 257 -33.24 11.69 38.93
N PRO A 258 -32.58 10.98 39.91
CA PRO A 258 -31.26 10.30 40.00
C PRO A 258 -31.32 8.89 40.68
N THR A 259 -30.14 8.26 40.97
CA THR A 259 -29.75 7.24 42.01
C THR A 259 -29.05 5.99 41.42
N THR A 260 -27.73 5.78 41.58
CA THR A 260 -26.90 5.20 42.68
C THR A 260 -26.94 3.68 42.87
N HIS A 261 -25.74 3.13 43.13
CA HIS A 261 -25.33 1.75 43.52
C HIS A 261 -25.02 0.81 42.34
N GLY A 262 -23.92 0.05 42.28
CA GLY A 262 -22.85 -0.23 43.24
C GLY A 262 -22.34 -1.67 42.99
N SER A 263 -21.00 -1.83 42.90
CA SER A 263 -20.20 -3.00 43.27
C SER A 263 -20.79 -4.42 43.12
N ALA A 264 -20.11 -5.31 42.38
CA ALA A 264 -19.39 -6.45 42.98
C ALA A 264 -18.67 -7.31 41.94
N ALA A 265 -17.45 -7.70 42.31
CA ALA A 265 -16.67 -8.78 41.72
C ALA A 265 -17.31 -10.16 42.00
N ALA A 266 -17.15 -11.10 41.08
CA ALA A 266 -17.16 -12.52 41.39
C ALA A 266 -16.32 -13.30 40.38
N ALA A 267 -15.30 -13.97 40.90
CA ALA A 267 -14.49 -14.98 40.24
C ALA A 267 -15.25 -16.33 40.18
N ALA A 268 -15.01 -17.12 39.13
CA ALA A 268 -15.17 -18.58 39.11
C ALA A 268 -14.51 -19.14 37.83
N THR A 269 -13.32 -19.72 37.95
CA THR A 269 -13.03 -21.18 37.90
C THR A 269 -13.20 -21.81 36.52
N GLY A 270 -12.08 -22.25 35.94
CA GLY A 270 -12.02 -22.90 34.64
C GLY A 270 -12.24 -24.41 34.63
N SER A 271 -12.00 -24.99 33.46
CA SER A 271 -11.68 -26.41 33.28
C SER A 271 -10.96 -26.60 31.96
N ALA A 272 -9.71 -27.06 32.04
CA ALA A 272 -8.94 -27.55 30.92
C ALA A 272 -9.41 -28.96 30.53
N SER A 273 -9.43 -29.26 29.24
CA SER A 273 -9.46 -30.63 28.74
C SER A 273 -8.33 -30.82 27.73
N THR A 274 -7.45 -31.77 28.04
CA THR A 274 -6.30 -32.19 27.27
C THR A 274 -6.72 -33.26 26.27
N SER A 275 -6.30 -33.15 25.01
CA SER A 275 -6.17 -34.32 24.14
C SER A 275 -4.81 -34.30 23.44
N ALA A 276 -4.11 -35.42 23.57
CA ALA A 276 -2.79 -35.68 23.04
C ALA A 276 -2.93 -36.35 21.66
N GLY A 277 -2.20 -35.85 20.66
CA GLY A 277 -2.13 -36.40 19.32
C GLY A 277 -0.70 -36.35 18.79
N MET A 278 -0.24 -37.47 18.23
CA MET A 278 1.16 -37.83 17.97
C MET A 278 1.83 -37.01 16.87
N GLN A 279 3.09 -36.63 17.12
CA GLN A 279 4.00 -35.98 16.16
C GLN A 279 4.57 -37.01 15.17
N GLN A 280 4.48 -36.72 13.87
CA GLN A 280 5.25 -37.37 12.83
C GLN A 280 6.23 -36.34 12.24
N GLN A 281 7.51 -36.53 12.52
CA GLN A 281 8.62 -35.71 11.99
C GLN A 281 8.76 -35.92 10.47
N GLN A 282 8.54 -34.87 9.69
CA GLN A 282 9.11 -34.75 8.35
C GLN A 282 10.04 -33.52 8.34
N GLN A 283 11.32 -33.79 8.06
CA GLN A 283 12.34 -32.79 7.79
C GLN A 283 12.06 -32.16 6.42
N LEU A 284 11.78 -30.86 6.39
CA LEU A 284 11.78 -30.07 5.15
C LEU A 284 13.01 -29.16 5.16
N GLN A 285 13.93 -29.44 4.24
CA GLN A 285 14.99 -28.53 3.80
C GLN A 285 14.38 -27.59 2.76
N GLY A 286 14.35 -26.29 3.02
CA GLY A 286 13.91 -25.28 2.06
C GLY A 286 14.29 -23.89 2.55
N GLY A 287 15.32 -23.28 1.94
CA GLY A 287 15.81 -21.95 2.30
C GLY A 287 16.29 -21.13 1.11
N GLY A 288 15.84 -21.47 -0.11
CA GLY A 288 16.29 -20.82 -1.34
C GLY A 288 15.18 -20.16 -2.18
N ASP A 289 13.91 -20.51 -1.98
CA ASP A 289 12.81 -20.08 -2.85
C ASP A 289 12.10 -18.79 -2.36
N ASP A 290 12.20 -18.45 -1.08
CA ASP A 290 11.46 -17.32 -0.49
C ASP A 290 12.04 -15.95 -0.84
N GLU A 291 13.37 -15.81 -1.00
CA GLU A 291 14.00 -14.52 -1.29
C GLU A 291 13.67 -14.02 -2.72
N ALA A 292 13.50 -14.95 -3.67
CA ALA A 292 13.11 -14.66 -5.04
C ALA A 292 11.69 -14.07 -5.15
N ALA A 293 10.80 -14.34 -4.19
CA ALA A 293 9.45 -13.77 -4.19
C ALA A 293 9.42 -12.27 -3.85
N TRP A 294 10.44 -11.78 -3.13
CA TRP A 294 10.54 -10.40 -2.65
C TRP A 294 11.48 -9.53 -3.49
N GLN A 295 11.90 -10.01 -4.65
CA GLN A 295 12.72 -9.25 -5.59
C GLN A 295 12.37 -9.65 -7.02
N VAL A 296 12.16 -8.66 -7.89
CA VAL A 296 11.91 -8.90 -9.31
C VAL A 296 12.34 -7.69 -10.14
N GLY A 297 12.98 -7.93 -11.29
CA GLY A 297 13.54 -6.85 -12.11
C GLY A 297 14.55 -6.00 -11.35
N ASN A 298 14.38 -4.68 -11.40
CA ASN A 298 15.18 -3.70 -10.66
C ASN A 298 14.53 -3.28 -9.33
N THR A 299 13.67 -4.11 -8.74
CA THR A 299 12.93 -3.78 -7.52
C THR A 299 13.01 -4.91 -6.49
N SER A 300 13.10 -4.55 -5.22
CA SER A 300 12.98 -5.49 -4.09
C SER A 300 12.12 -4.89 -2.98
N VAL A 301 11.47 -5.76 -2.22
CA VAL A 301 10.72 -5.40 -1.02
C VAL A 301 11.47 -5.93 0.20
N ARG A 302 11.67 -5.07 1.19
CA ARG A 302 12.39 -5.37 2.43
C ARG A 302 11.65 -4.79 3.63
N VAL A 303 11.75 -5.45 4.77
CA VAL A 303 11.30 -4.85 6.04
C VAL A 303 12.35 -3.87 6.56
N LEU A 304 11.93 -2.71 7.03
CA LEU A 304 12.81 -1.73 7.67
C LEU A 304 12.11 -1.11 8.88
N ASP A 305 12.46 -1.60 10.07
CA ASP A 305 12.10 -0.93 11.32
C ASP A 305 13.05 0.25 11.55
N TRP A 306 12.51 1.47 11.51
CA TRP A 306 13.30 2.68 11.69
C TRP A 306 13.96 2.75 13.07
N ALA A 307 13.42 2.09 14.09
CA ALA A 307 14.01 2.03 15.42
C ALA A 307 15.37 1.35 15.43
N GLU A 308 15.65 0.43 14.49
CA GLU A 308 16.95 -0.22 14.32
C GLU A 308 18.06 0.81 14.10
N SER A 309 17.82 1.77 13.19
CA SER A 309 18.80 2.81 12.86
C SER A 309 19.08 3.73 14.04
N ARG A 310 18.05 4.05 14.83
CA ARG A 310 18.23 4.84 16.06
C ARG A 310 19.06 4.08 17.09
N SER A 311 18.67 2.84 17.40
CA SER A 311 19.37 1.98 18.36
C SER A 311 20.84 1.76 17.99
N LEU A 312 21.13 1.56 16.70
CA LEU A 312 22.48 1.43 16.19
C LEU A 312 23.30 2.71 16.42
N LEU A 313 22.76 3.89 16.09
CA LEU A 313 23.44 5.15 16.32
C LEU A 313 23.65 5.45 17.81
N ASP A 314 22.67 5.15 18.65
CA ASP A 314 22.73 5.38 20.09
C ASP A 314 23.73 4.44 20.79
N SER A 315 24.00 3.26 20.20
CA SER A 315 25.03 2.33 20.70
C SER A 315 26.46 2.82 20.47
N GLY A 316 26.66 3.84 19.64
CA GLY A 316 27.98 4.38 19.29
C GLY A 316 28.79 3.53 18.31
N VAL A 317 28.16 2.53 17.66
CA VAL A 317 28.79 1.76 16.58
C VAL A 317 29.16 2.71 15.44
N ALA A 318 30.42 2.68 15.02
CA ALA A 318 30.88 3.43 13.86
C ALA A 318 30.26 2.83 12.59
N LEU A 319 29.51 3.63 11.85
CA LEU A 319 28.78 3.16 10.67
C LEU A 319 29.70 2.61 9.58
N GLU A 320 30.94 3.08 9.54
CA GLU A 320 31.99 2.65 8.60
C GLU A 320 32.52 1.24 8.90
N GLN A 321 32.27 0.73 10.12
CA GLN A 321 32.66 -0.61 10.53
C GLN A 321 31.61 -1.67 10.15
N LEU A 322 30.41 -1.24 9.73
CA LEU A 322 29.39 -2.13 9.21
C LEU A 322 29.78 -2.54 7.79
N ALA A 323 30.48 -3.66 7.66
CA ALA A 323 30.85 -4.23 6.38
C ALA A 323 29.88 -5.33 5.95
N ALA A 324 29.65 -5.46 4.65
CA ALA A 324 29.02 -6.65 4.09
C ALA A 324 29.86 -7.89 4.46
N PRO A 325 29.22 -9.03 4.79
CA PRO A 325 29.96 -10.27 4.96
C PRO A 325 30.74 -10.58 3.67
N PRO A 326 31.97 -11.12 3.76
CA PRO A 326 32.71 -11.52 2.57
C PRO A 326 31.87 -12.50 1.75
N VAL A 327 31.68 -12.20 0.47
CA VAL A 327 31.02 -13.13 -0.46
C VAL A 327 31.84 -14.42 -0.45
N PRO A 328 31.27 -15.58 -0.12
CA PRO A 328 32.02 -16.83 -0.19
C PRO A 328 32.50 -17.02 -1.63
N GLU A 329 33.82 -17.05 -1.83
CA GLU A 329 34.41 -17.47 -3.08
C GLU A 329 33.85 -18.87 -3.38
N ALA A 330 33.27 -19.02 -4.57
CA ALA A 330 32.72 -20.28 -5.04
C ALA A 330 33.87 -21.26 -5.31
N ASP A 331 34.43 -21.84 -4.25
CA ASP A 331 35.42 -22.89 -4.33
C ASP A 331 34.85 -24.22 -3.83
N ALA A 332 35.03 -25.21 -4.70
CA ALA A 332 34.66 -26.59 -4.54
C ALA A 332 35.38 -27.25 -3.34
N ALA A 333 34.70 -28.28 -2.83
CA ALA A 333 35.18 -29.28 -1.87
C ALA A 333 34.97 -28.96 -0.38
N GLY A 334 34.34 -29.93 0.29
CA GLY A 334 33.81 -29.79 1.63
C GLY A 334 34.77 -30.16 2.76
N ALA A 335 34.39 -29.70 3.94
CA ALA A 335 34.57 -30.26 5.28
C ALA A 335 34.02 -29.16 6.22
N GLY A 336 32.91 -29.36 6.92
CA GLY A 336 32.90 -30.13 8.16
C GLY A 336 33.57 -29.35 9.27
N GLY A 337 32.81 -28.54 10.03
CA GLY A 337 33.35 -27.81 11.17
C GLY A 337 32.35 -26.88 11.86
N ASP A 338 31.61 -27.43 12.82
CA ASP A 338 30.75 -26.72 13.77
C ASP A 338 31.57 -25.75 14.66
N VAL A 339 31.26 -24.45 14.67
CA VAL A 339 31.39 -23.59 15.86
C VAL A 339 30.45 -22.37 15.76
N TYR A 340 29.33 -22.39 16.49
CA TYR A 340 28.70 -21.16 17.00
C TYR A 340 28.28 -21.37 18.46
N GLY A 341 29.08 -20.83 19.38
CA GLY A 341 28.71 -20.65 20.79
C GLY A 341 27.93 -19.35 20.92
N GLY A 342 26.70 -19.43 21.41
CA GLY A 342 25.76 -18.31 21.45
C GLY A 342 25.88 -17.38 22.67
N VAL A 343 25.07 -16.32 22.62
CA VAL A 343 24.39 -15.73 23.78
C VAL A 343 23.01 -15.25 23.31
N GLY A 344 22.03 -16.17 23.32
CA GLY A 344 20.61 -15.85 23.09
C GLY A 344 19.87 -15.85 24.42
N SER A 345 19.38 -14.67 24.82
CA SER A 345 18.39 -14.53 25.90
C SER A 345 17.07 -15.16 25.44
N GLY A 346 16.63 -16.20 26.16
CA GLY A 346 15.50 -17.03 25.77
C GLY A 346 14.14 -16.36 25.97
N VAL A 347 13.36 -16.36 24.89
CA VAL A 347 11.91 -16.52 24.89
C VAL A 347 11.61 -17.49 23.76
N ARG A 348 10.97 -18.63 24.06
CA ARG A 348 10.46 -19.55 23.04
C ARG A 348 9.02 -19.14 22.70
N PRO A 349 8.68 -18.78 21.47
CA PRO A 349 7.28 -18.75 21.05
C PRO A 349 6.80 -20.19 20.85
N GLY A 350 5.55 -20.44 21.25
CA GLY A 350 4.85 -21.68 20.96
C GLY A 350 4.73 -21.92 19.46
N ALA A 351 4.68 -23.19 19.08
CA ALA A 351 4.52 -23.61 17.70
C ALA A 351 3.17 -23.13 17.14
N GLY A 352 3.25 -22.38 16.04
CA GLY A 352 2.12 -21.87 15.26
C GLY A 352 2.32 -20.40 14.92
N SER A 353 3.19 -20.07 13.95
CA SER A 353 3.31 -18.69 13.51
C SER A 353 3.54 -18.57 12.00
N CYS A 354 2.70 -17.73 11.43
CA CYS A 354 2.70 -17.00 10.16
C CYS A 354 4.00 -16.24 9.80
N GLU A 355 5.18 -16.63 10.30
CA GLU A 355 6.47 -15.97 10.03
C GLU A 355 6.99 -16.22 8.59
N ALA A 356 6.42 -17.17 7.86
CA ALA A 356 6.89 -17.54 6.53
C ALA A 356 6.53 -16.55 5.39
N ASP A 357 5.72 -15.51 5.65
CA ASP A 357 5.29 -14.55 4.62
C ASP A 357 5.71 -13.10 4.93
N MET A 358 6.97 -12.91 5.31
CA MET A 358 7.60 -11.60 5.50
C MET A 358 8.87 -11.48 4.64
N PRO A 359 9.18 -10.28 4.10
CA PRO A 359 10.42 -10.06 3.37
C PRO A 359 11.62 -10.07 4.32
N PRO A 360 12.84 -10.33 3.81
CA PRO A 360 14.04 -10.12 4.60
C PRO A 360 14.22 -8.63 4.94
N GLY A 361 14.95 -8.36 6.02
CA GLY A 361 15.28 -6.99 6.44
C GLY A 361 16.36 -6.36 5.56
N VAL A 362 16.41 -5.02 5.54
CA VAL A 362 17.53 -4.30 4.91
C VAL A 362 18.81 -4.52 5.73
N PRO A 363 19.85 -5.19 5.18
CA PRO A 363 21.08 -5.47 5.91
C PRO A 363 21.68 -4.21 6.52
N ALA A 364 22.07 -4.22 7.80
CA ALA A 364 22.52 -3.03 8.53
C ALA A 364 23.69 -2.26 7.87
N TRP A 365 24.55 -2.94 7.10
CA TRP A 365 25.67 -2.32 6.36
C TRP A 365 25.25 -1.63 5.06
N GLU A 366 24.06 -1.92 4.54
CA GLU A 366 23.62 -1.40 3.25
C GLU A 366 23.37 0.12 3.34
N ARG A 367 23.85 0.84 2.31
CA ARG A 367 23.77 2.30 2.16
C ARG A 367 23.30 2.64 0.76
N PHE A 368 22.65 3.79 0.64
CA PHE A 368 21.99 4.21 -0.59
C PHE A 368 22.47 5.60 -1.02
N PRO A 369 22.87 5.81 -2.28
CA PRO A 369 23.17 7.14 -2.80
C PRO A 369 21.93 8.04 -2.86
N VAL A 370 20.74 7.44 -2.93
CA VAL A 370 19.46 8.15 -2.98
C VAL A 370 18.48 7.52 -2.00
N ILE A 371 17.89 8.35 -1.15
CA ILE A 371 16.74 7.98 -0.31
C ILE A 371 15.55 8.84 -0.69
N ILE A 372 14.39 8.23 -0.88
CA ILE A 372 13.13 8.94 -1.09
C ILE A 372 12.11 8.55 -0.02
N GLY A 373 11.10 9.38 0.21
CA GLY A 373 9.98 9.02 1.09
C GLY A 373 8.83 10.02 0.97
N SER A 374 7.60 9.52 1.00
CA SER A 374 6.40 10.35 1.01
C SER A 374 5.59 10.09 2.26
N GLU A 375 5.11 11.16 2.91
CA GLU A 375 4.26 11.06 4.12
C GLU A 375 4.89 10.28 5.29
N VAL A 376 6.22 10.31 5.45
CA VAL A 376 6.91 9.49 6.47
C VAL A 376 6.89 10.07 7.90
N MET A 377 6.27 11.24 8.13
CA MET A 377 6.30 11.94 9.41
C MET A 377 4.94 12.47 9.83
N TYR A 378 4.33 11.82 10.82
CA TYR A 378 3.04 12.23 11.41
C TYR A 378 3.15 12.76 12.84
N GLU A 379 4.21 12.36 13.56
CA GLU A 379 4.40 12.63 14.98
C GLU A 379 5.87 12.92 15.25
N LYS A 380 6.18 13.48 16.42
CA LYS A 380 7.56 13.79 16.81
C LYS A 380 8.46 12.56 16.83
N ALA A 381 7.95 11.41 17.25
CA ALA A 381 8.71 10.17 17.23
C ALA A 381 9.16 9.78 15.81
N HIS A 382 8.30 9.97 14.81
CA HIS A 382 8.65 9.74 13.41
C HIS A 382 9.79 10.66 12.94
N ALA A 383 9.79 11.94 13.35
CA ALA A 383 10.87 12.86 13.01
C ALA A 383 12.24 12.39 13.54
N GLU A 384 12.31 11.88 14.77
CA GLU A 384 13.54 11.31 15.33
C GLU A 384 14.03 10.06 14.58
N LEU A 385 13.08 9.17 14.27
CA LEU A 385 13.34 7.89 13.60
C LEU A 385 13.77 8.08 12.15
N VAL A 386 13.07 8.91 11.38
CA VAL A 386 13.40 9.19 9.98
C VAL A 386 14.77 9.87 9.87
N ALA A 387 15.08 10.83 10.75
CA ALA A 387 16.41 11.46 10.78
C ALA A 387 17.52 10.44 11.11
N ALA A 388 17.23 9.47 12.00
CA ALA A 388 18.16 8.38 12.31
C ALA A 388 18.39 7.45 11.11
N VAL A 389 17.31 7.07 10.40
CA VAL A 389 17.40 6.25 9.19
C VAL A 389 18.19 6.96 8.11
N ILE A 390 17.95 8.26 7.86
CA ILE A 390 18.74 9.01 6.87
C ILE A 390 20.21 9.05 7.26
N LYS A 391 20.54 9.37 8.53
CA LYS A 391 21.94 9.40 8.98
C LYS A 391 22.61 8.03 8.83
N HIS A 392 21.88 6.97 9.13
CA HIS A 392 22.39 5.61 9.05
C HIS A 392 22.54 5.15 7.60
N ARG A 393 21.50 5.27 6.78
CA ARG A 393 21.36 4.58 5.50
C ARG A 393 21.82 5.41 4.30
N LEU A 394 21.94 6.74 4.42
CA LEU A 394 22.41 7.58 3.32
C LEU A 394 23.91 7.40 3.12
N ALA A 395 24.33 7.07 1.90
CA ALA A 395 25.75 6.99 1.56
C ALA A 395 26.41 8.38 1.62
N PRO A 396 27.72 8.46 1.95
CA PRO A 396 28.49 9.70 1.80
C PRO A 396 28.37 10.27 0.39
N GLY A 397 28.11 11.58 0.26
CA GLY A 397 27.85 12.24 -1.02
C GLY A 397 26.46 11.97 -1.61
N GLY A 398 25.64 11.15 -0.97
CA GLY A 398 24.26 10.86 -1.37
C GLY A 398 23.30 11.99 -1.00
N CYS A 399 22.07 11.89 -1.53
CA CYS A 399 20.98 12.81 -1.23
C CYS A 399 19.71 12.06 -0.77
N ALA A 400 18.94 12.68 0.11
CA ALA A 400 17.63 12.22 0.51
C ALA A 400 16.57 13.29 0.18
N VAL A 401 15.46 12.86 -0.42
CA VAL A 401 14.32 13.71 -0.78
C VAL A 401 13.07 13.18 -0.11
N LEU A 402 12.52 13.97 0.81
CA LEU A 402 11.25 13.64 1.47
C LEU A 402 10.17 14.61 1.06
N GLN A 403 8.93 14.13 0.98
CA GLN A 403 7.79 15.00 0.73
C GLN A 403 6.62 14.67 1.65
N CYS A 404 6.18 15.66 2.44
CA CYS A 404 5.14 15.46 3.43
C CYS A 404 4.17 16.66 3.49
N ALA A 405 2.90 16.36 3.71
CA ALA A 405 1.90 17.29 4.19
C ALA A 405 2.21 17.68 5.64
N VAL A 406 2.19 18.98 5.92
CA VAL A 406 2.45 19.53 7.25
C VAL A 406 1.14 19.65 8.01
N ARG A 407 0.86 18.63 8.82
CA ARG A 407 -0.29 18.62 9.74
C ARG A 407 -0.01 19.38 11.03
N GLU A 408 1.19 19.21 11.59
CA GLU A 408 1.65 19.95 12.77
C GLU A 408 3.06 20.49 12.51
N LEU A 409 3.20 21.83 12.45
CA LEU A 409 4.48 22.49 12.15
C LEU A 409 5.62 22.05 13.10
N LYS A 410 5.28 21.80 14.37
CA LYS A 410 6.24 21.40 15.42
C LYS A 410 6.92 20.06 15.13
N VAL A 411 6.30 19.16 14.36
CA VAL A 411 6.91 17.89 13.95
C VAL A 411 8.09 18.16 13.00
N PHE A 412 7.91 19.07 12.05
CA PHE A 412 8.92 19.41 11.05
C PHE A 412 10.03 20.30 11.61
N GLU A 413 9.69 21.23 12.52
CA GLU A 413 10.69 21.96 13.32
C GLU A 413 11.54 21.01 14.18
N HIS A 414 10.92 19.94 14.70
CA HIS A 414 11.65 18.92 15.43
C HIS A 414 12.54 18.09 14.51
N PHE A 415 12.05 17.69 13.33
CA PHE A 415 12.85 17.01 12.32
C PHE A 415 14.10 17.80 11.93
N ALA A 416 13.97 19.11 11.67
CA ALA A 416 15.10 19.97 11.37
C ALA A 416 16.14 20.01 12.51
N ARG A 417 15.70 19.96 13.78
CA ARG A 417 16.61 19.85 14.93
C ARG A 417 17.29 18.48 15.00
N GLU A 418 16.58 17.40 14.71
CA GLU A 418 17.15 16.05 14.69
C GLU A 418 18.16 15.85 13.56
N CYS A 419 17.90 16.42 12.37
CA CYS A 419 18.88 16.47 11.29
C CYS A 419 20.17 17.16 11.73
N ARG A 420 20.07 18.39 12.29
CA ARG A 420 21.24 19.13 12.80
C ARG A 420 21.99 18.37 13.88
N ARG A 421 21.27 17.76 14.84
CA ARG A 421 21.87 16.95 15.91
C ARG A 421 22.68 15.76 15.35
N ARG A 422 22.30 15.26 14.18
CA ARG A 422 22.92 14.11 13.49
C ARG A 422 23.89 14.53 12.38
N THR A 423 24.31 15.79 12.34
CA THR A 423 25.20 16.35 11.30
C THR A 423 24.67 16.13 9.88
N LEU A 424 23.35 16.27 9.71
CA LEU A 424 22.67 16.31 8.43
C LEU A 424 22.30 17.76 8.11
N ARG A 425 22.55 18.19 6.87
CA ARG A 425 22.03 19.46 6.37
C ARG A 425 20.60 19.25 5.95
N TYR A 426 19.72 20.14 6.41
CA TYR A 426 18.30 20.11 6.08
C TYR A 426 17.93 21.41 5.37
N ARG A 427 17.29 21.26 4.21
CA ARG A 427 16.70 22.34 3.44
C ARG A 427 15.29 21.95 3.06
N ASN A 428 14.41 22.92 2.86
CA ASN A 428 13.06 22.63 2.41
C ASN A 428 12.54 23.66 1.42
N ARG A 429 11.36 23.36 0.89
CA ARG A 429 10.58 24.23 0.03
C ARG A 429 9.10 23.95 0.27
N GLN A 430 8.31 25.00 0.37
CA GLN A 430 6.86 24.88 0.39
C GLN A 430 6.32 24.64 -1.02
N MET A 431 5.48 23.61 -1.14
CA MET A 431 4.82 23.20 -2.36
C MET A 431 3.33 23.50 -2.22
N ASP A 432 2.78 24.19 -3.21
CA ASP A 432 1.34 24.44 -3.30
C ASP A 432 0.69 23.36 -4.17
N PRO A 433 -0.17 22.49 -3.62
CA PRO A 433 -0.89 21.48 -4.42
C PRO A 433 -1.63 22.07 -5.61
N ALA A 434 -2.13 23.31 -5.53
CA ALA A 434 -2.82 23.96 -6.64
C ALA A 434 -1.88 24.26 -7.82
N THR A 435 -0.58 24.44 -7.58
CA THR A 435 0.42 24.61 -8.65
C THR A 435 0.75 23.30 -9.36
N VAL A 436 0.59 22.17 -8.68
CA VAL A 436 0.89 20.83 -9.19
C VAL A 436 -0.33 20.19 -9.86
N PHE A 437 -1.53 20.38 -9.29
CA PHE A 437 -2.77 19.77 -9.77
C PHE A 437 -3.76 20.76 -10.38
N GLY A 438 -3.39 22.03 -10.52
CA GLY A 438 -4.23 23.05 -11.12
C GLY A 438 -4.46 22.83 -12.62
N PRO A 439 -5.45 23.52 -13.22
CA PRO A 439 -5.90 23.35 -14.60
C PRO A 439 -4.88 23.77 -15.70
N GLY A 440 -3.58 23.72 -15.42
CA GLY A 440 -2.49 24.06 -16.32
C GLY A 440 -1.27 23.14 -16.24
N TYR A 441 -1.33 22.01 -15.52
CA TYR A 441 -0.22 21.03 -15.51
C TYR A 441 -0.09 20.38 -16.90
N GLY A 442 0.90 20.86 -17.65
CA GLY A 442 1.15 20.51 -19.05
C GLY A 442 1.80 19.14 -19.18
N GLY A 443 0.99 18.14 -19.53
CA GLY A 443 1.43 16.79 -19.85
C GLY A 443 0.37 16.04 -20.66
N GLY A 444 -0.20 16.67 -21.68
CA GLY A 444 -1.21 16.06 -22.54
C GLY A 444 -2.30 17.05 -22.96
N SER A 445 -2.54 17.12 -24.27
CA SER A 445 -3.55 17.97 -24.90
C SER A 445 -4.99 17.53 -24.55
N SER A 446 -5.47 17.87 -23.36
CA SER A 446 -6.92 17.92 -23.07
C SER A 446 -7.13 18.61 -21.72
N GLY A 447 -7.49 19.89 -21.73
CA GLY A 447 -7.72 20.69 -20.51
C GLY A 447 -8.90 20.19 -19.66
N VAL A 448 -8.65 19.18 -18.82
CA VAL A 448 -9.62 18.59 -17.89
C VAL A 448 -8.91 18.23 -16.59
N GLY A 449 -9.27 18.91 -15.49
CA GLY A 449 -9.13 18.44 -14.11
C GLY A 449 -7.75 17.99 -13.64
N CYS A 450 -7.67 17.58 -12.37
CA CYS A 450 -6.51 16.87 -11.85
C CYS A 450 -6.36 15.52 -12.60
N PRO A 451 -5.15 15.11 -13.04
CA PRO A 451 -4.99 13.92 -13.87
C PRO A 451 -5.18 12.59 -13.11
N PHE A 452 -5.38 12.62 -11.80
CA PHE A 452 -5.53 11.43 -10.97
C PHE A 452 -6.97 11.35 -10.43
N GLU A 453 -7.66 10.26 -10.78
CA GLU A 453 -9.02 9.98 -10.30
C GLU A 453 -8.98 9.52 -8.83
N GLY A 454 -9.83 10.09 -7.97
CA GLY A 454 -10.02 9.59 -6.60
C GLY A 454 -8.90 9.95 -5.59
N ILE A 455 -8.12 11.00 -5.84
CA ILE A 455 -7.06 11.47 -4.92
C ILE A 455 -7.57 11.61 -3.48
N LEU A 456 -6.77 11.10 -2.55
CA LEU A 456 -6.98 11.24 -1.11
C LEU A 456 -6.12 12.36 -0.51
N GLY A 457 -6.71 13.11 0.42
CA GLY A 457 -6.11 14.23 1.12
C GLY A 457 -6.35 15.55 0.39
N ARG A 458 -7.01 16.52 1.06
CA ARG A 458 -7.33 17.81 0.46
C ARG A 458 -6.31 18.88 0.85
N ALA A 459 -6.03 19.81 -0.06
CA ALA A 459 -5.02 20.85 0.14
C ALA A 459 -5.35 21.79 1.32
N ASP A 460 -6.63 21.97 1.65
CA ASP A 460 -7.13 22.79 2.76
C ASP A 460 -7.00 22.11 4.14
N GLU A 461 -6.60 20.83 4.20
CA GLU A 461 -6.45 20.08 5.45
C GLU A 461 -5.04 20.18 6.08
N TYR A 462 -4.10 20.89 5.44
CA TYR A 462 -2.69 20.93 5.86
C TYR A 462 -2.29 22.32 6.35
N GLU A 463 -2.23 22.50 7.67
CA GLU A 463 -1.91 23.78 8.34
C GLU A 463 -0.62 24.44 7.80
N GLY A 464 0.41 23.64 7.46
CA GLY A 464 1.66 24.12 6.88
C GLY A 464 1.83 23.85 5.38
N GLY A 465 0.78 23.43 4.68
CA GLY A 465 0.85 23.04 3.27
C GLY A 465 1.63 21.74 3.07
N VAL A 466 2.32 21.62 1.92
CA VAL A 466 3.19 20.46 1.61
C VAL A 466 4.64 20.93 1.60
N LEU A 467 5.55 20.17 2.22
CA LEU A 467 6.98 20.43 2.18
C LEU A 467 7.69 19.40 1.33
N LEU A 468 8.50 19.88 0.38
CA LEU A 468 9.57 19.12 -0.25
C LEU A 468 10.86 19.40 0.51
N MET A 469 11.58 18.35 0.90
CA MET A 469 12.73 18.43 1.81
C MET A 469 13.94 17.77 1.19
N ALA A 470 15.08 18.45 1.27
CA ALA A 470 16.38 18.00 0.80
C ALA A 470 17.31 17.79 2.00
N ILE A 471 17.84 16.57 2.14
CA ILE A 471 18.73 16.18 3.22
C ILE A 471 20.00 15.53 2.66
N ASP A 472 21.16 15.92 3.18
CA ASP A 472 22.45 15.25 2.93
C ASP A 472 23.37 15.35 4.15
N HIS A 473 24.50 14.64 4.12
CA HIS A 473 25.50 14.72 5.18
C HIS A 473 26.21 16.08 5.17
N GLU A 474 26.45 16.65 6.34
CA GLU A 474 27.23 17.88 6.47
C GLU A 474 28.72 17.67 6.16
N ASP A 475 29.25 16.50 6.56
CA ASP A 475 30.64 16.07 6.41
C ASP A 475 30.94 15.45 5.04
N SER A 476 29.91 14.98 4.34
CA SER A 476 30.02 14.45 2.97
C SER A 476 28.81 14.87 2.14
N PRO A 477 28.72 16.16 1.78
CA PRO A 477 27.56 16.72 1.12
C PRO A 477 27.34 16.17 -0.28
N CYS A 478 26.08 16.15 -0.71
CA CYS A 478 25.76 15.90 -2.11
C CYS A 478 26.34 17.05 -2.96
N ALA A 479 27.14 16.68 -3.95
CA ALA A 479 27.90 17.62 -4.77
C ALA A 479 27.00 18.43 -5.72
N GLU A 480 26.01 17.77 -6.31
CA GLU A 480 25.10 18.37 -7.29
C GLU A 480 23.67 18.01 -6.93
N TRP A 481 22.91 19.03 -6.50
CA TRP A 481 21.47 18.90 -6.35
C TRP A 481 20.82 19.11 -7.71
N TYR A 482 19.78 18.35 -8.00
CA TYR A 482 18.99 18.50 -9.22
C TYR A 482 18.20 19.82 -9.28
N ARG A 483 18.25 20.62 -8.19
CA ARG A 483 17.61 21.92 -8.01
C ARG A 483 18.48 22.85 -7.15
N ASP A 484 18.33 24.15 -7.40
CA ASP A 484 19.07 25.21 -6.70
C ASP A 484 18.19 26.09 -5.81
N ASP A 485 16.86 25.87 -5.80
CA ASP A 485 15.86 26.73 -5.15
C ASP A 485 15.44 26.24 -3.76
N TRP A 486 16.37 25.61 -3.05
CA TRP A 486 16.20 25.10 -1.69
C TRP A 486 16.38 26.21 -0.64
N GLU A 487 15.47 26.28 0.32
CA GLU A 487 15.57 27.22 1.45
C GLU A 487 16.33 26.57 2.62
N ALA A 488 17.29 27.30 3.19
CA ALA A 488 18.02 26.86 4.38
C ALA A 488 17.19 27.12 5.64
N VAL A 489 17.22 26.18 6.60
CA VAL A 489 16.35 26.16 7.80
C VAL A 489 17.14 26.04 9.11
#